data_AF-A0A920W133-F1
#
_entry.id   AF-A0A920W133-F1
#
_cell.length_a   1.000
_cell.length_b   1.000
_cell.length_c   1.000
_cell.angle_alpha   90.00
_cell.angle_beta   90.00
_cell.angle_gamma   90.00
#
_symmetry.space_group_name_H-M   'P 1'
#
loop_
_entity.id
_entity.type
_entity.pdbx_description
1 polymer ?
#
loop_
_entity_poly.entity_id
_entity_poly.type
_entity_poly.pdbx_seq_one_letter_code
_entity_poly.pdbx_strand_id
1 'polypeptide(L)' 'MERHRSGIKFQPEDGDKVLLFGRITIYDARGEYQIVTESMEPRGLGALKKAFEQLKTKLEKKGYL' A
#
# COMPACT_ATOMS: atom_id res chain seq x y z
N MET A 1 -22.12 20.23 -4.36
CA MET A 1 -22.06 18.98 -3.60
C MET A 1 -20.59 18.64 -3.38
N GLU A 2 -20.11 18.91 -2.17
CA GLU A 2 -18.70 18.93 -1.79
C GLU A 2 -18.21 17.51 -1.52
N ARG A 3 -17.41 16.95 -2.44
CA ARG A 3 -16.80 15.63 -2.28
C ARG A 3 -15.76 15.69 -1.17
N HIS A 4 -16.12 15.15 -0.02
CA HIS A 4 -15.24 14.98 1.13
C HIS A 4 -14.00 14.16 0.73
N ARG A 5 -12.87 14.85 0.49
CA ARG A 5 -11.54 14.23 0.48
C ARG A 5 -11.09 14.08 1.93
N SER A 6 -11.64 13.10 2.62
CA SER A 6 -11.24 12.77 3.98
C SER A 6 -10.88 11.30 4.00
N GLY A 7 -9.58 10.95 3.90
CA GLY A 7 -9.18 9.61 4.32
C GLY A 7 -7.93 8.98 3.71
N ILE A 8 -7.20 9.62 2.81
CA ILE A 8 -5.95 9.04 2.30
C ILE A 8 -4.82 10.03 2.55
N LYS A 9 -4.07 9.80 3.64
CA LYS A 9 -2.90 10.62 4.04
C LYS A 9 -1.63 10.30 3.24
N PHE A 10 -1.73 9.42 2.24
CA PHE A 10 -0.59 8.87 1.53
C PHE A 10 -0.90 8.75 0.03
N GLN A 11 -0.08 9.37 -0.80
CA GLN A 11 -0.16 9.20 -2.24
C GLN A 11 0.62 7.93 -2.60
N PRO A 12 -0.01 6.84 -3.07
CA PRO A 12 0.73 5.65 -3.49
C PRO A 12 1.60 5.99 -4.71
N GLU A 13 2.84 5.53 -4.71
CA GLU A 13 3.74 5.63 -5.85
C GLU A 13 3.70 4.34 -6.69
N ASP A 14 4.09 4.44 -7.96
CA ASP A 14 4.20 3.27 -8.84
C ASP A 14 5.11 2.21 -8.22
N GLY A 15 4.56 1.01 -8.01
CA GLY A 15 5.25 -0.11 -7.35
C GLY A 15 4.88 -0.31 -5.89
N ASP A 16 4.12 0.58 -5.27
CA ASP A 16 3.63 0.39 -3.91
C ASP A 16 2.55 -0.68 -3.83
N LYS A 17 2.72 -1.56 -2.84
CA LYS A 17 1.63 -2.44 -2.41
C LYS A 17 0.85 -1.72 -1.34
N VAL A 18 -0.47 -1.72 -1.50
CA VAL A 18 -1.41 -1.03 -0.63
C VAL A 18 -2.53 -1.98 -0.22
N LEU A 19 -2.94 -1.87 1.03
CA LEU A 19 -4.12 -2.51 1.58
C LEU A 19 -5.24 -1.49 1.51
N LEU A 20 -6.25 -1.80 0.72
CA LEU A 20 -7.41 -0.96 0.49
C LEU A 20 -8.62 -1.61 1.13
N PHE A 21 -9.42 -0.82 1.82
CA PHE A 21 -10.75 -1.21 2.28
C PHE A 21 -11.79 -0.31 1.61
N GLY A 22 -12.84 -0.90 1.07
CA GLY A 22 -13.87 -0.16 0.36
C GLY A 22 -14.76 -1.07 -0.48
N ARG A 23 -15.48 -0.47 -1.41
CA ARG A 23 -16.42 -1.16 -2.30
C ARG A 23 -15.91 -1.20 -3.72
N ILE A 24 -15.92 -2.40 -4.30
CA ILE A 24 -15.66 -2.60 -5.72
C ILE A 24 -16.99 -2.59 -6.48
N THR A 25 -17.06 -1.77 -7.52
CA THR A 25 -18.17 -1.76 -8.48
C THR A 25 -17.63 -2.21 -9.83
N ILE A 26 -18.22 -3.29 -10.35
CA ILE A 26 -17.82 -3.90 -11.62
C ILE A 26 -18.90 -3.60 -12.64
N TYR A 27 -18.55 -2.94 -13.73
CA TYR A 27 -19.43 -2.73 -14.87
C TYR A 27 -18.98 -3.64 -16.02
N ASP A 28 -19.46 -4.88 -15.99
CA ASP A 28 -19.09 -5.94 -16.96
C ASP A 28 -19.33 -5.51 -18.41
N ALA A 29 -20.40 -4.77 -18.67
CA ALA A 29 -20.77 -4.30 -20.01
C ALA A 29 -19.75 -3.34 -20.68
N ARG A 30 -18.83 -2.72 -19.92
CA ARG A 30 -17.78 -1.84 -20.46
C ARG A 30 -16.37 -2.29 -20.09
N GLY A 31 -16.22 -3.34 -19.28
CA GLY A 31 -14.93 -3.73 -18.72
C GLY A 31 -14.32 -2.68 -17.77
N GLU A 32 -15.15 -1.77 -17.25
CA GLU A 32 -14.70 -0.72 -16.32
C GLU A 32 -14.86 -1.20 -14.87
N TYR A 33 -13.74 -1.21 -14.14
CA TYR A 33 -13.69 -1.53 -12.73
C TYR A 33 -13.51 -0.23 -11.94
N GLN A 34 -14.47 0.10 -11.08
CA GLN A 34 -14.37 1.25 -10.20
C GLN A 34 -14.24 0.78 -8.76
N ILE A 35 -13.22 1.24 -8.06
CA ILE A 35 -13.03 0.95 -6.64
C ILE A 35 -13.26 2.25 -5.87
N VAL A 36 -14.31 2.28 -5.06
CA VAL A 36 -14.56 3.35 -4.12
C VAL A 36 -13.85 2.99 -2.82
N THR A 37 -12.74 3.67 -2.56
CA THR A 37 -11.88 3.42 -1.40
C THR A 37 -12.40 4.19 -0.18
N GLU A 38 -12.66 3.48 0.92
CA GLU A 38 -13.04 4.05 2.22
C GLU A 38 -11.81 4.28 3.10
N SER A 39 -10.83 3.37 3.08
CA SER A 39 -9.53 3.56 3.71
C SER A 39 -8.40 2.88 2.92
N MET A 40 -7.20 3.46 3.02
CA MET A 40 -6.01 3.00 2.32
C MET A 40 -4.82 3.03 3.26
N GLU A 41 -4.17 1.89 3.45
CA GLU A 41 -2.94 1.77 4.22
C GLU A 41 -1.83 1.21 3.33
N PRO A 42 -0.60 1.75 3.42
CA PRO A 42 0.53 1.18 2.68
C PRO A 42 0.80 -0.25 3.18
N ARG A 43 0.60 -1.25 2.32
CA ARG A 43 0.95 -2.64 2.58
C ARG A 43 2.44 -2.78 2.34
N GLY A 44 3.22 -2.39 3.34
CA GLY A 44 4.65 -2.20 3.24
C GLY A 44 5.44 -3.41 2.74
N LEU A 45 5.73 -3.44 1.45
CA LEU A 45 7.02 -3.92 0.96
C LEU A 45 8.16 -3.13 1.64
N GLY A 46 7.94 -1.85 1.94
CA GLY A 46 8.86 -1.03 2.72
C GLY A 46 9.06 -1.52 4.16
N ALA A 47 8.03 -2.02 4.85
CA ALA A 47 8.18 -2.55 6.19
C ALA A 47 9.00 -3.85 6.18
N LEU A 48 8.72 -4.76 5.24
CA LEU A 48 9.48 -5.99 5.08
C LEU A 48 10.93 -5.71 4.62
N LYS A 49 11.13 -4.82 3.65
CA LYS A 49 12.45 -4.41 3.16
C LYS A 49 13.25 -3.69 4.23
N LYS A 50 12.64 -2.81 5.03
CA LYS A 50 13.26 -2.15 6.17
C LYS A 50 13.61 -3.13 7.28
N ALA A 51 12.74 -4.09 7.58
CA ALA A 51 13.04 -5.17 8.53
C ALA A 51 14.20 -6.05 8.01
N PHE A 52 14.23 -6.32 6.71
CA PHE A 52 15.31 -7.06 6.05
C PHE A 52 16.64 -6.29 6.08
N GLU A 53 16.66 -5.00 5.77
CA GLU A 53 17.85 -4.14 5.87
C GLU A 53 18.36 -4.01 7.31
N GLN A 54 17.45 -3.88 8.28
CA GLN A 54 17.81 -3.89 9.70
C GLN A 54 18.38 -5.24 10.13
N LEU A 55 17.80 -6.35 9.66
CA LEU A 55 18.30 -7.69 9.94
C LEU A 55 19.68 -7.91 9.31
N LYS A 56 19.87 -7.50 8.05
CA LYS A 56 21.14 -7.57 7.34
C LYS A 56 22.22 -6.77 8.09
N THR A 57 21.93 -5.51 8.43
CA THR A 57 22.83 -4.65 9.21
C THR A 57 23.20 -5.29 10.56
N LYS A 58 22.22 -5.93 11.23
CA LYS A 58 22.42 -6.61 12.51
C LYS A 58 23.28 -7.87 12.38
N LEU A 59 23.20 -8.58 11.25
CA LEU A 59 24.01 -9.76 10.96
C LEU A 59 25.44 -9.38 10.55
N GLU A 60 25.61 -8.36 9.71
CA GLU A 60 26.93 -7.79 9.34
C GLU A 60 27.68 -7.31 10.58
N LYS A 61 27.01 -6.58 11.48
CA LYS A 61 27.61 -6.15 12.76
C LYS A 61 28.06 -7.29 13.67
N LYS A 62 27.46 -8.47 13.52
CA LYS A 62 27.81 -9.66 14.32
C LYS A 62 28.85 -10.55 13.63
N GLY A 63 29.30 -10.20 12.41
CA GLY A 63 30.31 -10.96 11.66
C GLY A 63 29.79 -12.27 11.07
N TYR A 64 28.48 -12.41 10.88
CA TYR A 64 27.86 -13.61 10.28
C TYR A 64 27.66 -13.50 8.76
N LEU A 65 28.15 -12.43 8.13
CA LEU A 65 27.97 -12.10 6.71
C LEU A 65 29.28 -11.56 6.13
#